data_AF-A0A839BNX9-F1
#
_entry.id   AF-A0A839BNX9-F1
#
_cell.length_a   1.000
_cell.length_b   1.000
_cell.length_c   1.000
_cell.angle_alpha   90.00
_cell.angle_beta   90.00
_cell.angle_gamma   90.00
#
_symmetry.space_group_name_H-M   'P 1'
#
loop_
_entity.id
_entity.type
_entity.pdbx_description
1 polymer ?
#
loop_
_entity_poly.entity_id
_entity_poly.type
_entity_poly.pdbx_seq_one_letter_code
_entity_poly.pdbx_strand_id
1 'polypeptide(L)'
;MISIKMVSVIATLTGLLLGVLSIVVSVLNRKRFSEICILYKKKYGSLPDAVLLFENVNTLYINIAYSTKVQFIYIPLLWNRSSILTKNDDKDFIRGLPKRLIGPFYVEIFLAVVSLIFFIIGGLLMVAIERGWV
;
A
#
# COMPACT_ATOMS: atom_id res chain seq x y z
N MET A 1 -27.61 13.93 20.68
CA MET A 1 -27.87 13.47 19.29
C MET A 1 -26.70 13.87 18.42
N ILE A 2 -26.08 12.93 17.69
CA ILE A 2 -25.00 13.24 16.74
C ILE A 2 -25.66 13.69 15.43
N SER A 3 -25.29 14.86 14.91
CA SER A 3 -25.80 15.35 13.63
C SER A 3 -25.08 14.70 12.45
N ILE A 4 -25.72 14.65 11.28
CA ILE A 4 -25.10 14.09 10.06
C ILE A 4 -23.83 14.84 9.65
N LYS A 5 -23.77 16.15 9.94
CA LYS A 5 -22.55 16.97 9.81
C LYS A 5 -21.42 16.44 10.70
N MET A 6 -21.71 16.14 11.97
CA MET A 6 -20.72 15.55 12.86
C MET A 6 -20.29 14.15 12.40
N VAL A 7 -21.20 13.34 11.87
CA VAL A 7 -20.85 12.01 11.30
C VAL A 7 -19.87 12.17 10.13
N SER A 8 -20.13 13.10 9.20
CA SER A 8 -19.23 13.36 8.07
C SER A 8 -17.83 13.82 8.51
N VAL A 9 -17.75 14.71 9.50
CA VAL A 9 -16.48 15.18 10.06
C VAL A 9 -15.73 14.03 10.73
N ILE A 10 -16.40 13.22 11.56
CA ILE A 10 -15.80 12.07 12.23
C ILE A 10 -15.27 11.08 11.20
N ALA A 11 -16.07 10.73 10.19
CA ALA A 11 -15.65 9.81 9.13
C ALA A 11 -14.40 10.30 8.39
N THR A 12 -14.36 11.59 8.05
CA THR A 12 -13.21 12.19 7.35
C THR A 12 -11.95 12.21 8.22
N LEU A 13 -12.08 12.55 9.51
CA LEU A 13 -10.97 12.53 10.47
C LEU A 13 -10.44 11.12 10.71
N THR A 14 -11.33 10.13 10.82
CA THR A 14 -10.93 8.71 10.92
C THR A 14 -10.19 8.27 9.65
N GLY A 15 -10.69 8.64 8.47
CA GLY A 15 -10.02 8.39 7.20
C GLY A 15 -8.62 8.97 7.16
N LEU A 16 -8.46 10.23 7.59
CA LEU A 16 -7.15 10.90 7.67
C LEU A 16 -6.19 10.18 8.62
N LEU A 17 -6.64 9.84 9.83
CA LEU A 17 -5.82 9.13 10.81
C LEU A 17 -5.30 7.79 10.27
N LEU A 18 -6.20 6.99 9.67
CA LEU A 18 -5.83 5.71 9.07
C LEU A 18 -4.88 5.87 7.88
N GLY A 19 -5.06 6.93 7.09
CA GLY A 19 -4.16 7.26 5.98
C GLY A 19 -2.75 7.60 6.47
N VAL A 20 -2.64 8.42 7.51
CA VAL A 20 -1.35 8.75 8.15
C VAL A 20 -0.69 7.50 8.73
N LEU A 21 -1.45 6.64 9.42
CA LEU A 21 -0.94 5.38 9.94
C LEU A 21 -0.43 4.46 8.81
N SER A 22 -1.13 4.38 7.68
CA SER A 22 -0.68 3.63 6.51
C SER A 22 0.67 4.14 5.99
N ILE A 23 0.85 5.46 5.90
CA ILE A 23 2.13 6.08 5.49
C ILE A 23 3.25 5.73 6.48
N VAL A 24 3.00 5.81 7.79
CA VAL A 24 3.98 5.44 8.82
C VAL A 24 4.40 3.98 8.68
N VAL A 25 3.43 3.07 8.51
CA VAL A 25 3.72 1.65 8.27
C VAL A 25 4.53 1.44 6.98
N SER A 26 4.22 2.19 5.92
CA SER A 26 4.97 2.14 4.65
C SER A 26 6.45 2.52 4.81
N VAL A 27 6.73 3.53 5.63
CA VAL A 27 8.10 3.95 5.96
C VAL A 27 8.83 2.85 6.73
N LEU A 28 8.18 2.21 7.72
CA LEU A 28 8.76 1.08 8.45
C LEU A 28 8.99 -0.14 7.54
N ASN A 29 8.11 -0.36 6.57
CA ASN A 29 8.21 -1.44 5.59
C ASN A 29 9.35 -1.26 4.59
N ARG A 30 10.02 -0.10 4.53
CA ARG A 30 11.20 0.10 3.67
C ARG A 30 12.34 -0.86 4.00
N LYS A 31 12.62 -1.08 5.28
CA LYS A 31 13.69 -2.02 5.70
C LYS A 31 13.38 -3.44 5.26
N ARG A 32 12.11 -3.85 5.42
CA ARG A 32 11.62 -5.17 4.99
C ARG A 32 11.63 -5.32 3.48
N PHE A 33 11.27 -4.27 2.75
CA PHE A 33 11.34 -4.24 1.29
C PHE A 33 12.76 -4.49 0.79
N SER A 34 13.75 -3.81 1.38
CA SER A 34 15.16 -4.01 1.05
C SER A 34 15.62 -5.45 1.29
N GLU A 35 15.20 -6.04 2.41
CA GLU A 35 15.50 -7.44 2.74
C GLU A 35 14.91 -8.43 1.72
N ILE A 36 13.67 -8.18 1.29
CA ILE A 36 13.00 -8.96 0.23
C ILE A 36 13.77 -8.86 -1.10
N CYS A 37 14.26 -7.67 -1.45
CA CYS A 37 15.05 -7.46 -2.67
C CYS A 37 16.37 -8.25 -2.63
N ILE A 38 17.06 -8.27 -1.49
CA ILE A 38 18.30 -9.05 -1.29
C ILE A 38 18.00 -10.55 -1.43
N LEU A 39 16.94 -11.04 -0.80
CA LEU A 39 16.52 -12.44 -0.90
C LEU A 39 16.15 -12.82 -2.34
N TYR A 40 15.49 -11.92 -3.08
CA TYR A 40 15.12 -12.14 -4.47
C TYR A 40 16.36 -12.23 -5.35
N LYS A 41 17.31 -11.29 -5.21
CA LYS A 41 18.59 -11.29 -5.94
C LYS A 41 19.40 -12.56 -5.66
N LYS A 42 19.40 -13.04 -4.41
CA LYS A 42 20.08 -14.29 -4.04
C LYS A 42 19.48 -15.51 -4.73
N LYS A 43 18.16 -15.54 -4.95
CA LYS A 43 17.46 -16.68 -5.55
C LYS A 43 17.50 -16.66 -7.08
N TYR A 44 17.32 -15.49 -7.70
CA TYR A 44 17.15 -15.36 -9.16
C TYR A 44 18.35 -14.70 -9.86
N GLY A 45 19.40 -14.33 -9.12
CA GLY A 45 20.66 -13.77 -9.66
C GLY A 45 20.58 -12.32 -10.14
N SER A 46 19.38 -11.81 -10.41
CA SER A 46 19.12 -10.44 -10.85
C SER A 46 17.88 -9.88 -10.15
N LEU A 47 17.87 -8.57 -9.97
CA LEU A 47 16.67 -7.82 -9.59
C LEU A 47 15.93 -7.44 -10.88
N PRO A 48 14.60 -7.37 -10.86
CA PRO A 48 13.86 -6.78 -11.98
C PRO A 48 14.38 -5.36 -12.25
N ASP A 49 14.48 -4.97 -13.52
CA ASP A 49 15.03 -3.67 -13.93
C ASP A 49 14.35 -2.48 -13.22
N ALA A 50 13.05 -2.63 -12.94
CA ALA A 50 12.30 -1.67 -12.14
C ALA A 50 12.91 -1.48 -10.75
N VAL A 51 13.34 -2.53 -10.05
CA VAL A 51 13.89 -2.46 -8.68
C VAL A 51 15.32 -1.93 -8.67
N LEU A 52 16.11 -2.22 -9.71
CA LEU A 52 17.48 -1.72 -9.91
C LEU A 52 17.54 -0.18 -10.01
N LEU A 53 16.51 0.44 -10.59
CA LEU A 53 16.36 1.89 -10.65
C LEU A 53 16.13 2.54 -9.26
N PHE A 54 15.79 1.78 -8.22
CA PHE A 54 15.49 2.31 -6.87
C PHE A 54 16.59 2.10 -5.83
N GLU A 55 17.62 1.29 -6.10
CA GLU A 55 18.75 1.10 -5.17
C GLU A 55 19.54 2.41 -4.97
N ASN A 56 19.50 3.31 -5.97
CA ASN A 56 20.40 4.45 -6.06
C ASN A 56 19.73 5.84 -5.89
N VAL A 57 18.44 5.90 -5.53
CA VAL A 57 17.70 7.18 -5.47
C VAL A 57 16.98 7.33 -4.14
N ASN A 58 17.20 8.46 -3.46
CA ASN A 58 16.64 8.78 -2.15
C ASN A 58 15.10 8.84 -2.23
N THR A 59 14.43 7.74 -1.89
CA THR A 59 13.05 7.38 -2.28
C THR A 59 11.96 8.13 -1.51
N LEU A 60 12.12 9.42 -1.21
CA LEU A 60 11.10 10.20 -0.50
C LEU A 60 10.11 10.90 -1.45
N TYR A 61 10.40 10.97 -2.76
CA TYR A 61 9.72 11.92 -3.64
C TYR A 61 9.22 11.41 -5.01
N ILE A 62 9.20 10.11 -5.29
CA ILE A 62 8.82 9.62 -6.63
C ILE A 62 7.64 8.65 -6.53
N ASN A 63 6.47 9.08 -7.05
CA ASN A 63 5.23 8.31 -7.25
C ASN A 63 5.44 6.93 -7.90
N ILE A 64 6.56 6.74 -8.59
CA ILE A 64 6.95 5.51 -9.32
C ILE A 64 7.57 4.45 -8.39
N ALA A 65 8.19 4.83 -7.26
CA ALA A 65 8.67 3.86 -6.26
C ALA A 65 7.51 3.13 -5.57
N TYR A 66 6.38 3.82 -5.42
CA TYR A 66 5.14 3.24 -4.91
C TYR A 66 4.53 2.26 -5.92
N SER A 67 4.52 2.60 -7.23
CA SER A 67 4.03 1.68 -8.28
C SER A 67 4.86 0.41 -8.38
N THR A 68 6.17 0.46 -8.16
CA THR A 68 7.04 -0.73 -8.20
C THR A 68 6.85 -1.63 -6.98
N LYS A 69 6.67 -1.05 -5.77
CA LYS A 69 6.22 -1.81 -4.59
C LYS A 69 4.86 -2.49 -4.83
N VAL A 70 3.93 -1.77 -5.45
CA VAL A 70 2.60 -2.31 -5.79
C VAL A 70 2.69 -3.45 -6.78
N GLN A 71 3.46 -3.31 -7.86
CA GLN A 71 3.54 -4.33 -8.89
C GLN A 71 4.39 -5.55 -8.52
N PHE A 72 5.39 -5.38 -7.65
CA PHE A 72 6.31 -6.45 -7.29
C PHE A 72 5.91 -7.20 -6.02
N ILE A 73 5.28 -6.50 -5.06
CA ILE A 73 4.83 -7.10 -3.80
C ILE A 73 3.32 -7.25 -3.79
N TYR A 74 2.56 -6.17 -3.99
CA TYR A 74 1.10 -6.24 -3.78
C TYR A 74 0.33 -7.07 -4.80
N ILE A 75 0.71 -7.05 -6.07
CA ILE A 75 0.06 -7.89 -7.11
C ILE A 75 0.19 -9.39 -6.80
N PRO A 76 1.39 -9.96 -6.56
CA PRO A 76 1.50 -11.38 -6.20
C PRO A 76 0.85 -11.72 -4.85
N LEU A 77 0.87 -10.80 -3.88
CA LEU A 77 0.24 -10.98 -2.57
C LEU A 77 -1.29 -11.00 -2.59
N LEU A 78 -1.90 -10.04 -3.30
CA LEU A 78 -3.35 -9.83 -3.30
C LEU A 78 -4.02 -10.62 -4.43
N TRP A 79 -3.43 -10.62 -5.61
CA TRP A 79 -4.06 -11.12 -6.84
C TRP A 79 -3.59 -12.51 -7.26
N ASN A 80 -2.62 -13.09 -6.54
CA ASN A 80 -2.07 -14.41 -6.84
C ASN A 80 -1.58 -14.54 -8.30
N ARG A 81 -1.10 -13.43 -8.86
CA ARG A 81 -0.56 -13.33 -10.22
C ARG A 81 0.89 -12.87 -10.16
N SER A 82 1.72 -13.45 -11.02
CA SER A 82 3.08 -12.97 -11.24
C SER A 82 3.01 -11.56 -11.83
N SER A 83 3.98 -10.72 -11.45
CA SER A 83 4.07 -9.36 -11.98
C SER A 83 4.32 -9.41 -13.49
N ILE A 84 3.75 -8.48 -14.25
CA ILE A 84 4.08 -8.34 -15.69
C ILE A 84 5.54 -7.88 -15.86
N LEU A 85 6.14 -7.31 -14.80
CA LEU A 85 7.51 -6.79 -14.79
C LEU A 85 8.59 -7.86 -14.65
N THR A 86 8.23 -9.14 -14.53
CA THR A 86 9.20 -10.22 -14.31
C THR A 86 8.98 -11.40 -15.24
N LYS A 87 10.11 -11.99 -15.65
CA LYS A 87 10.16 -13.24 -16.43
C LYS A 87 10.06 -14.50 -15.54
N ASN A 88 10.14 -14.35 -14.22
CA ASN A 88 10.22 -15.45 -13.26
C ASN A 88 8.93 -15.62 -12.44
N ASP A 89 8.78 -16.78 -11.80
CA ASP A 89 7.64 -17.09 -10.91
C ASP A 89 7.74 -16.33 -9.56
N ASP A 90 7.52 -15.02 -9.60
CA ASP A 90 7.58 -14.13 -8.45
C ASP A 90 6.57 -14.48 -7.35
N LYS A 91 5.44 -15.03 -7.76
CA LYS A 91 4.32 -15.38 -6.90
C LYS A 91 4.73 -16.37 -5.82
N ASP A 92 5.40 -17.46 -6.19
CA ASP A 92 5.79 -18.51 -5.25
C ASP A 92 6.95 -18.08 -4.35
N PHE A 93 7.83 -17.22 -4.86
CA PHE A 93 8.84 -16.58 -4.04
C PHE A 93 8.23 -15.69 -2.97
N ILE A 94 7.38 -14.73 -3.38
CA ILE A 94 6.78 -13.76 -2.48
C ILE A 94 5.90 -14.44 -1.43
N ARG A 95 5.11 -15.46 -1.79
CA ARG A 95 4.27 -16.21 -0.85
C ARG A 95 5.06 -17.18 0.03
N GLY A 96 6.24 -17.61 -0.43
CA GLY A 96 7.16 -18.44 0.35
C GLY A 96 8.00 -17.64 1.36
N LEU A 97 7.94 -16.32 1.36
CA LEU A 97 8.69 -15.49 2.32
C LEU A 97 8.15 -15.65 3.76
N PRO A 98 9.01 -15.44 4.78
CA PRO A 98 8.58 -15.45 6.16
C PRO A 98 7.45 -14.44 6.42
N LYS A 99 6.39 -14.87 7.11
CA LYS A 99 5.25 -14.00 7.47
C LYS A 99 5.66 -12.72 8.21
N ARG A 100 6.82 -12.71 8.89
CA ARG A 100 7.40 -11.52 9.53
C ARG A 100 7.74 -10.40 8.55
N LEU A 101 8.15 -10.76 7.33
CA LEU A 101 8.48 -9.79 6.28
C LEU A 101 7.22 -9.30 5.57
N ILE A 102 6.28 -10.21 5.31
CA ILE A 102 5.11 -9.93 4.48
C ILE A 102 3.92 -9.35 5.26
N GLY A 103 3.69 -9.79 6.49
CA GLY A 103 2.53 -9.41 7.32
C GLY A 103 2.33 -7.88 7.43
N PRO A 104 3.38 -7.10 7.71
CA PRO A 104 3.28 -5.64 7.77
C PRO A 104 2.85 -4.96 6.47
N PHE A 105 3.07 -5.59 5.30
CA PHE A 105 2.56 -5.09 4.03
C PHE A 105 1.04 -5.28 3.90
N TYR A 106 0.47 -6.36 4.45
CA TYR A 106 -0.98 -6.52 4.53
C TYR A 106 -1.63 -5.45 5.41
N VAL A 107 -1.01 -5.12 6.55
CA VAL A 107 -1.48 -4.08 7.45
C VAL A 107 -1.48 -2.71 6.76
N GLU A 108 -0.44 -2.39 6.00
CA GLU A 108 -0.35 -1.16 5.21
C GLU A 108 -1.52 -1.02 4.21
N ILE A 109 -1.80 -2.08 3.44
CA ILE A 109 -2.92 -2.12 2.48
C ILE A 109 -4.24 -1.96 3.22
N PHE A 110 -4.44 -2.72 4.29
CA PHE A 110 -5.69 -2.68 5.05
C PHE A 110 -5.98 -1.26 5.55
N LEU A 111 -4.99 -0.60 6.16
CA LEU A 111 -5.12 0.78 6.61
C LEU A 111 -5.43 1.74 5.45
N ALA A 112 -4.76 1.58 4.31
CA ALA A 112 -5.00 2.42 3.12
C ALA A 112 -6.41 2.24 2.55
N VAL A 113 -6.89 0.99 2.41
CA VAL A 113 -8.22 0.68 1.88
C VAL A 113 -9.31 1.18 2.82
N VAL A 114 -9.17 0.95 4.12
CA VAL A 114 -10.15 1.42 5.10
C VAL A 114 -10.16 2.95 5.15
N SER A 115 -8.99 3.61 5.11
CA SER A 115 -8.88 5.07 4.99
C SER A 115 -9.64 5.61 3.77
N LEU A 116 -9.47 4.98 2.61
CA LEU A 116 -10.17 5.37 1.38
C LEU A 116 -11.69 5.23 1.50
N ILE A 117 -12.18 4.13 2.10
CA ILE A 117 -13.61 3.93 2.34
C ILE A 117 -14.18 5.05 3.22
N PHE A 118 -13.48 5.43 4.29
CA PHE A 118 -13.89 6.54 5.15
C PHE A 118 -13.93 7.88 4.41
N PHE A 119 -12.96 8.15 3.52
CA PHE A 119 -12.99 9.35 2.70
C PHE A 119 -14.16 9.36 1.70
N ILE A 120 -14.47 8.22 1.08
CA ILE A 120 -15.63 8.10 0.18
C ILE A 120 -16.92 8.38 0.95
N ILE A 121 -17.11 7.76 2.11
CA ILE A 121 -18.29 7.98 2.95
C ILE A 121 -18.37 9.44 3.40
N GLY A 122 -17.28 10.00 3.94
CA GLY A 122 -17.22 11.38 4.40
C GLY A 122 -17.54 12.38 3.28
N GLY A 123 -16.97 12.18 2.10
CA GLY A 123 -17.20 13.00 0.91
C GLY A 123 -18.64 12.88 0.38
N LEU A 124 -19.19 11.67 0.28
CA LEU A 124 -20.58 11.47 -0.12
C LEU A 124 -21.55 12.16 0.85
N LEU A 125 -21.29 12.09 2.15
CA LEU A 125 -22.08 12.80 3.16
C LEU A 125 -21.97 14.31 3.02
N MET A 126 -20.78 14.87 2.77
CA MET A 126 -20.63 16.31 2.52
C MET A 126 -21.44 16.76 1.31
N VAL A 127 -21.34 16.03 0.19
CA VAL A 127 -22.10 16.33 -1.03
C VAL A 127 -23.61 16.26 -0.78
N ALA A 128 -24.07 15.25 -0.04
CA ALA A 128 -25.49 15.10 0.29
C ALA A 128 -26.01 16.25 1.16
N ILE A 129 -25.22 16.70 2.15
CA ILE A 129 -25.53 17.86 3.01
C ILE A 129 -25.56 19.15 2.18
N GLU A 130 -24.58 19.36 1.31
CA GLU A 130 -24.49 20.56 0.46
C GLU A 130 -25.67 20.66 -0.52
N ARG A 131 -26.13 19.52 -1.05
CA ARG A 131 -27.30 19.44 -1.94
C ARG A 131 -28.64 19.41 -1.21
N GLY A 132 -28.65 19.43 0.12
CA GLY A 132 -29.88 19.37 0.93
C GLY A 132 -30.65 18.05 0.81
N TRP A 133 -29.97 16.95 0.47
CA TRP A 133 -30.58 15.61 0.41
C TRP A 133 -30.82 15.02 1.80
N VAL A 134 -30.11 15.54 2.81
CA VAL A 134 -30.16 15.13 4.22
C VAL A 134 -29.83 16.29 5.15
#